data_AF-A0A3Q9FC85-F1
#
_entry.id   AF-A0A3Q9FC85-F1
#
_cell.length_a   1.000
_cell.length_b   1.000
_cell.length_c   1.000
_cell.angle_alpha   90.00
_cell.angle_beta   90.00
_cell.angle_gamma   90.00
#
_symmetry.space_group_name_H-M   'P 1'
#
loop_
_entity.id
_entity.type
_entity.pdbx_description
1 polymer ?
#
loop_
_entity_poly.entity_id
_entity_poly.type
_entity_poly.pdbx_seq_one_letter_code
_entity_poly.pdbx_strand_id
1 'polypeptide(L)'
;MKAVALIALTCLALTACGGDDNSSPASSGGGSGTSNNGGTGGTGSGGTGSGGSGGSGGSGGSGGSGSGTLTLRYDAQPTAADQASFLTLLNSEGAKGYRYLGDYYYAPSDGGSRSIFVNDGTVQTYTYQLQSAPGDWTTFLNQANTQGTNGYRYEGPLTYGYLYRKDGGSSATYTYTTTGLPADPNAFLTQANGQGQSGYWFLGPMVIGSVQSNVYMKNNASSATYTYDALAPTTSVSDFIAQANSEGAKGYRAKGAMVFGSTIAWVYVKDQTQSPTFTYQSAAIQSTGASFVQQSNTFGAQGTAYLSDLALGVPTPVMASFYFKPANCTGFLCTTLNPLTQN
;
A
#
# COMPACT_ATOMS: atom_id res chain seq x y z
N MET A 1 -32.33 18.15 -1.44
CA MET A 1 -32.35 16.68 -1.60
C MET A 1 -31.64 16.31 -2.89
N LYS A 2 -30.35 15.98 -2.82
CA LYS A 2 -29.58 15.29 -3.89
C LYS A 2 -28.52 14.42 -3.21
N ALA A 3 -28.37 13.21 -3.74
CA ALA A 3 -27.82 12.02 -3.09
C ALA A 3 -26.36 12.14 -2.64
N VAL A 4 -26.09 11.68 -1.42
CA VAL A 4 -24.75 11.46 -0.88
C VAL A 4 -24.37 10.01 -1.20
N ALA A 5 -23.34 9.84 -2.02
CA ALA A 5 -22.78 8.53 -2.33
C ALA A 5 -22.13 7.95 -1.07
N LEU A 6 -22.74 6.89 -0.56
CA LEU A 6 -22.19 5.99 0.43
C LEU A 6 -20.92 5.37 -0.18
N ILE A 7 -19.77 5.49 0.47
CA ILE A 7 -18.65 4.57 0.19
C ILE A 7 -19.02 3.24 0.86
N ALA A 8 -19.97 2.54 0.25
CA ALA A 8 -19.90 1.10 0.21
C ALA A 8 -18.68 0.77 -0.63
N LEU A 9 -17.93 -0.26 -0.25
CA LEU A 9 -16.94 -0.88 -1.13
C LEU A 9 -17.67 -1.64 -2.26
N THR A 10 -18.54 -0.94 -2.99
CA THR A 10 -19.05 -1.33 -4.30
C THR A 10 -17.93 -1.06 -5.28
N CYS A 11 -17.37 -2.13 -5.85
CA CYS A 11 -16.47 -2.07 -6.99
C CYS A 11 -17.14 -1.31 -8.14
N LEU A 12 -16.94 0.00 -8.20
CA LEU A 12 -17.21 0.80 -9.40
C LEU A 12 -16.05 0.53 -10.36
N ALA A 13 -16.26 -0.44 -11.25
CA ALA A 13 -15.52 -0.50 -12.50
C ALA A 13 -15.82 0.79 -13.28
N LEU A 14 -14.88 1.74 -13.28
CA LEU A 14 -14.94 2.89 -14.18
C LEU A 14 -14.65 2.39 -15.60
N THR A 15 -15.70 2.08 -16.34
CA THR A 15 -15.64 2.04 -17.81
C THR A 15 -15.53 3.47 -18.33
N ALA A 16 -14.33 3.92 -18.65
CA ALA A 16 -14.14 5.14 -19.43
C ALA A 16 -14.52 4.84 -20.89
N CYS A 17 -15.71 5.27 -21.30
CA CYS A 17 -16.12 5.28 -22.70
C CYS A 17 -15.51 6.53 -23.35
N GLY A 18 -14.63 6.32 -24.33
CA GLY A 18 -14.13 7.37 -25.21
C GLY A 18 -15.16 7.76 -26.27
N GLY A 19 -15.06 8.99 -26.75
CA GLY A 19 -15.80 9.52 -27.89
C GLY A 19 -15.11 10.78 -28.39
N ASP A 20 -14.48 10.64 -29.55
CA ASP A 20 -13.71 11.65 -30.30
C ASP A 20 -14.58 12.80 -30.84
N ASP A 21 -13.98 13.98 -31.09
CA ASP A 21 -13.99 14.62 -32.42
C ASP A 21 -13.19 15.95 -32.49
N ASN A 22 -12.14 15.91 -33.31
CA ASN A 22 -11.77 16.85 -34.37
C ASN A 22 -10.78 18.04 -34.17
N SER A 23 -9.65 17.89 -34.88
CA SER A 23 -8.89 18.84 -35.73
C SER A 23 -7.97 19.95 -35.16
N SER A 24 -6.67 19.70 -35.39
CA SER A 24 -5.48 20.57 -35.63
C SER A 24 -5.75 21.89 -36.39
N PRO A 25 -4.83 22.92 -36.43
CA PRO A 25 -3.38 22.74 -36.64
C PRO A 25 -2.36 23.71 -35.99
N ALA A 26 -1.10 23.33 -36.25
CA ALA A 26 0.22 23.87 -35.93
C ALA A 26 0.43 25.39 -35.85
N SER A 27 1.43 25.80 -35.07
CA SER A 27 2.39 26.81 -35.54
C SER A 27 3.80 26.60 -34.96
N SER A 28 4.77 26.83 -35.83
CA SER A 28 6.22 26.74 -35.69
C SER A 28 6.84 28.10 -35.34
N GLY A 29 7.96 28.08 -34.61
CA GLY A 29 8.93 29.18 -34.51
C GLY A 29 9.85 28.93 -33.30
N GLY A 30 11.17 28.77 -33.40
CA GLY A 30 12.13 29.34 -34.33
C GLY A 30 12.72 30.61 -33.71
N GLY A 31 13.88 30.52 -33.06
CA GLY A 31 14.52 31.68 -32.43
C GLY A 31 15.83 31.37 -31.71
N SER A 32 16.93 31.57 -32.41
CA SER A 32 18.34 31.38 -32.05
C SER A 32 18.94 32.53 -31.23
N GLY A 33 19.94 32.25 -30.40
CA GLY A 33 20.81 33.25 -29.77
C GLY A 33 22.19 32.69 -29.37
N THR A 34 23.18 32.92 -30.24
CA THR A 34 24.65 32.75 -30.10
C THR A 34 25.25 33.49 -28.90
N SER A 35 26.09 32.88 -28.07
CA SER A 35 27.58 32.71 -28.12
C SER A 35 28.42 33.87 -27.56
N ASN A 36 29.27 33.57 -26.57
CA ASN A 36 30.68 33.98 -26.42
C ASN A 36 31.28 33.21 -25.21
N ASN A 37 32.25 32.30 -25.39
CA ASN A 37 33.73 32.47 -25.42
C ASN A 37 34.31 32.96 -24.07
N GLY A 38 35.31 32.37 -23.41
CA GLY A 38 36.24 31.25 -23.68
C GLY A 38 37.31 31.14 -22.56
N GLY A 39 38.14 30.09 -22.60
CA GLY A 39 39.46 29.96 -21.92
C GLY A 39 39.53 28.88 -20.83
N THR A 40 39.99 27.63 -21.08
CA THR A 40 41.39 27.09 -21.08
C THR A 40 42.16 27.39 -19.79
N GLY A 41 42.83 26.47 -19.08
CA GLY A 41 43.23 25.07 -19.24
C GLY A 41 44.25 24.75 -18.12
N GLY A 42 44.50 23.47 -17.81
CA GLY A 42 45.52 23.11 -16.81
C GLY A 42 45.53 21.62 -16.46
N THR A 43 46.51 20.91 -17.02
CA THR A 43 46.81 19.48 -16.92
C THR A 43 47.83 19.14 -15.81
N GLY A 44 47.82 17.89 -15.33
CA GLY A 44 48.97 17.19 -14.71
C GLY A 44 48.65 16.54 -13.36
N SER A 45 48.46 15.21 -13.29
CA SER A 45 49.48 14.17 -12.91
C SER A 45 49.91 14.29 -11.44
N GLY A 46 49.96 13.28 -10.57
CA GLY A 46 49.97 11.81 -10.64
C GLY A 46 50.56 11.35 -9.28
N GLY A 47 50.19 10.18 -8.75
CA GLY A 47 50.76 9.72 -7.47
C GLY A 47 50.14 8.43 -6.94
N THR A 48 50.93 7.36 -7.00
CA THR A 48 50.67 5.95 -6.69
C THR A 48 51.04 5.55 -5.25
N GLY A 49 50.44 4.45 -4.73
CA GLY A 49 50.96 3.61 -3.63
C GLY A 49 49.84 2.90 -2.85
N SER A 50 49.51 1.63 -3.13
CA SER A 50 49.94 0.39 -2.39
C SER A 50 49.70 0.45 -0.88
N GLY A 51 49.11 -0.52 -0.17
CA GLY A 51 48.63 -1.88 -0.40
C GLY A 51 48.28 -2.46 0.98
N GLY A 52 47.34 -3.41 1.08
CA GLY A 52 46.95 -3.99 2.36
C GLY A 52 45.97 -5.15 2.20
N SER A 53 46.50 -6.35 2.36
CA SER A 53 45.90 -7.68 2.17
C SER A 53 45.02 -8.16 3.33
N GLY A 54 44.02 -8.98 2.98
CA GLY A 54 43.73 -10.26 3.64
C GLY A 54 42.95 -10.25 4.97
N GLY A 55 41.69 -10.68 4.91
CA GLY A 55 40.88 -11.01 6.10
C GLY A 55 39.64 -11.81 5.71
N SER A 56 39.80 -13.13 5.61
CA SER A 56 38.74 -14.12 5.48
C SER A 56 38.12 -14.48 6.83
N GLY A 57 36.80 -14.71 6.86
CA GLY A 57 36.11 -15.45 7.93
C GLY A 57 35.12 -14.62 8.75
N GLY A 58 33.82 -14.84 8.53
CA GLY A 58 32.76 -14.19 9.29
C GLY A 58 31.39 -14.78 8.97
N SER A 59 31.14 -15.93 9.57
CA SER A 59 29.90 -16.72 9.61
C SER A 59 28.64 -15.92 9.95
N GLY A 60 27.53 -16.30 9.29
CA GLY A 60 26.17 -16.40 9.86
C GLY A 60 25.68 -15.27 10.76
N GLY A 61 25.14 -14.21 10.16
CA GLY A 61 24.38 -13.20 10.87
C GLY A 61 22.88 -13.48 10.84
N SER A 62 22.39 -14.26 11.80
CA SER A 62 20.99 -14.17 12.23
C SER A 62 20.75 -12.79 12.85
N GLY A 63 20.29 -11.82 12.05
CA GLY A 63 19.81 -10.54 12.56
C GLY A 63 18.33 -10.70 12.94
N GLY A 64 17.88 -10.56 14.17
CA GLY A 64 18.38 -9.68 15.22
C GLY A 64 17.19 -8.79 15.59
N SER A 65 16.57 -9.06 16.73
CA SER A 65 15.46 -8.30 17.29
C SER A 65 15.92 -6.88 17.61
N GLY A 66 15.86 -6.00 16.62
CA GLY A 66 16.10 -4.56 16.76
C GLY A 66 14.86 -3.83 16.27
N SER A 67 14.19 -3.13 17.19
CA SER A 67 13.18 -2.12 16.88
C SER A 67 13.85 -0.96 16.14
N GLY A 68 14.16 -1.14 14.86
CA GLY A 68 14.59 -0.06 14.00
C GLY A 68 13.41 0.89 13.79
N THR A 69 13.56 2.17 14.17
CA THR A 69 12.59 3.21 13.81
C THR A 69 12.45 3.21 12.30
N LEU A 70 11.26 2.87 11.79
CA LEU A 70 10.97 2.98 10.37
C LEU A 70 11.14 4.44 9.94
N THR A 71 11.93 4.67 8.90
CA THR A 71 12.07 5.99 8.30
C THR A 71 11.23 6.01 7.04
N LEU A 72 9.93 6.27 7.20
CA LEU A 72 8.99 6.28 6.08
C LEU A 72 9.20 7.54 5.25
N ARG A 73 9.36 7.34 3.94
CA ARG A 73 9.45 8.39 2.93
C ARG A 73 8.38 8.16 1.88
N TYR A 74 7.50 9.13 1.73
CA TYR A 74 6.44 9.18 0.75
C TYR A 74 6.86 9.99 -0.45
N ASP A 75 6.32 9.62 -1.60
CA ASP A 75 6.46 10.36 -2.84
C ASP A 75 5.14 10.34 -3.63
N ALA A 76 4.95 11.34 -4.49
CA ALA A 76 3.78 11.49 -5.34
C ALA A 76 4.22 11.79 -6.76
N GLN A 77 3.85 10.91 -7.69
CA GLN A 77 4.17 11.03 -9.10
C GLN A 77 2.89 11.36 -9.90
N PRO A 78 3.01 12.02 -11.07
CA PRO A 78 1.90 12.07 -12.02
C PRO A 78 1.37 10.66 -12.33
N THR A 79 0.05 10.52 -12.49
CA THR A 79 -0.51 9.25 -12.93
C THR A 79 -0.09 8.94 -14.36
N ALA A 80 0.13 7.66 -14.65
CA ALA A 80 0.45 7.20 -15.99
C ALA A 80 -0.79 7.17 -16.88
N ALA A 81 -0.60 7.50 -18.17
CA ALA A 81 -1.69 7.62 -19.14
C ALA A 81 -2.18 6.27 -19.69
N ASP A 82 -1.35 5.23 -19.61
CA ASP A 82 -1.65 3.90 -20.14
C ASP A 82 -0.99 2.80 -19.30
N GLN A 83 -1.32 1.55 -19.62
CA GLN A 83 -0.82 0.37 -18.92
C GLN A 83 0.72 0.26 -18.96
N ALA A 84 1.35 0.56 -20.10
CA ALA A 84 2.79 0.35 -20.28
C ALA A 84 3.60 1.40 -19.51
N SER A 85 3.19 2.66 -19.59
CA SER A 85 3.75 3.77 -18.81
C SER A 85 3.49 3.59 -17.31
N PHE A 86 2.34 3.03 -16.92
CA PHE A 86 2.06 2.72 -15.52
C PHE A 86 3.02 1.66 -14.96
N LEU A 87 3.20 0.56 -15.68
CA LEU A 87 4.13 -0.49 -15.25
C LEU A 87 5.58 0.01 -15.23
N THR A 88 5.94 0.88 -16.17
CA THR A 88 7.27 1.53 -16.22
C THR A 88 7.48 2.42 -15.00
N LEU A 89 6.50 3.26 -14.63
CA LEU A 89 6.54 4.10 -13.44
C LEU A 89 6.70 3.26 -12.17
N LEU A 90 5.88 2.22 -12.01
CA LEU A 90 5.94 1.36 -10.82
C LEU A 90 7.30 0.68 -10.66
N ASN A 91 7.89 0.19 -11.74
CA ASN A 91 9.21 -0.44 -11.69
C ASN A 91 10.35 0.57 -11.52
N SER A 92 10.21 1.82 -12.03
CA SER A 92 11.23 2.86 -11.83
C SER A 92 11.27 3.33 -10.37
N GLU A 93 10.11 3.53 -9.74
CA GLU A 93 10.02 3.82 -8.31
C GLU A 93 10.38 2.60 -7.46
N GLY A 94 9.94 1.42 -7.89
CA GLY A 94 10.33 0.14 -7.29
C GLY A 94 11.83 -0.06 -7.22
N ALA A 95 12.59 0.30 -8.26
CA ALA A 95 14.05 0.24 -8.27
C ALA A 95 14.72 1.20 -7.26
N LYS A 96 14.00 2.24 -6.80
CA LYS A 96 14.44 3.17 -5.74
C LYS A 96 13.97 2.71 -4.34
N GLY A 97 13.35 1.54 -4.24
CA GLY A 97 12.79 1.00 -3.00
C GLY A 97 11.45 1.62 -2.61
N TYR A 98 10.72 2.23 -3.55
CA TYR A 98 9.39 2.79 -3.31
C TYR A 98 8.29 1.80 -3.69
N ARG A 99 7.36 1.57 -2.77
CA ARG A 99 6.18 0.74 -2.95
C ARG A 99 4.96 1.57 -3.32
N TYR A 100 4.23 1.13 -4.34
CA TYR A 100 2.99 1.77 -4.75
C TYR A 100 1.88 1.58 -3.70
N LEU A 101 1.18 2.67 -3.36
CA LEU A 101 0.06 2.68 -2.42
C LEU A 101 -1.30 2.87 -3.08
N GLY A 102 -1.35 3.41 -4.30
CA GLY A 102 -2.59 3.72 -4.99
C GLY A 102 -2.56 5.08 -5.67
N ASP A 103 -3.56 5.33 -6.50
CA ASP A 103 -3.81 6.64 -7.10
C ASP A 103 -4.78 7.42 -6.21
N TYR A 104 -4.37 8.61 -5.79
CA TYR A 104 -5.12 9.48 -4.90
C TYR A 104 -5.69 10.64 -5.71
N TYR A 105 -6.96 10.93 -5.51
CA TYR A 105 -7.66 11.99 -6.21
C TYR A 105 -7.56 13.31 -5.43
N TYR A 106 -7.13 14.35 -6.13
CA TYR A 106 -7.15 15.74 -5.67
C TYR A 106 -7.93 16.58 -6.68
N ALA A 107 -8.35 17.78 -6.30
CA ALA A 107 -9.04 18.66 -7.24
C ALA A 107 -8.16 18.94 -8.48
N PRO A 108 -8.72 19.08 -9.69
CA PRO A 108 -7.92 19.34 -10.89
C PRO A 108 -7.04 20.60 -10.78
N SER A 109 -7.54 21.64 -10.10
CA SER A 109 -6.78 22.87 -9.80
C SER A 109 -5.56 22.61 -8.90
N ASP A 110 -5.60 21.51 -8.16
CA ASP A 110 -4.68 21.16 -7.07
C ASP A 110 -3.73 20.03 -7.50
N GLY A 111 -3.64 19.81 -8.81
CA GLY A 111 -2.73 18.84 -9.42
C GLY A 111 -3.35 17.50 -9.79
N GLY A 112 -4.68 17.33 -9.63
CA GLY A 112 -5.42 16.15 -10.08
C GLY A 112 -4.95 14.84 -9.42
N SER A 113 -5.25 13.71 -10.04
CA SER A 113 -4.85 12.40 -9.51
C SER A 113 -3.33 12.25 -9.45
N ARG A 114 -2.83 11.60 -8.39
CA ARG A 114 -1.40 11.30 -8.18
C ARG A 114 -1.20 9.86 -7.76
N SER A 115 -0.19 9.21 -8.33
CA SER A 115 0.28 7.90 -7.88
C SER A 115 1.14 8.07 -6.64
N ILE A 116 0.70 7.51 -5.52
CA ILE A 116 1.37 7.64 -4.22
C ILE A 116 2.28 6.43 -3.97
N PHE A 117 3.48 6.71 -3.47
CA PHE A 117 4.48 5.71 -3.14
C PHE A 117 5.01 5.88 -1.72
N VAL A 118 5.52 4.79 -1.14
CA VAL A 118 6.20 4.78 0.16
C VAL A 118 7.47 3.92 0.15
N ASN A 119 8.54 4.43 0.71
CA ASN A 119 9.76 3.69 1.04
C ASN A 119 9.88 3.65 2.57
N ASP A 120 9.81 2.47 3.15
CA ASP A 120 9.93 2.24 4.61
C ASP A 120 11.32 1.77 5.03
N GLY A 121 12.27 1.73 4.09
CA GLY A 121 13.66 1.32 4.31
C GLY A 121 13.87 -0.17 4.51
N THR A 122 12.83 -1.00 4.43
CA THR A 122 12.92 -2.44 4.73
C THR A 122 13.30 -3.31 3.54
N VAL A 123 12.96 -2.86 2.32
CA VAL A 123 13.26 -3.58 1.07
C VAL A 123 13.92 -2.61 0.10
N GLN A 124 15.03 -3.06 -0.50
CA GLN A 124 15.85 -2.20 -1.36
C GLN A 124 15.24 -1.96 -2.74
N THR A 125 14.51 -2.95 -3.28
CA THR A 125 13.87 -2.84 -4.59
C THR A 125 12.54 -3.59 -4.64
N TYR A 126 11.63 -3.12 -5.48
CA TYR A 126 10.38 -3.80 -5.80
C TYR A 126 10.24 -3.97 -7.30
N THR A 127 9.76 -5.14 -7.73
CA THR A 127 9.42 -5.39 -9.13
C THR A 127 7.93 -5.65 -9.25
N TYR A 128 7.31 -5.04 -10.26
CA TYR A 128 5.88 -5.14 -10.49
C TYR A 128 5.59 -5.83 -11.81
N GLN A 129 4.43 -6.47 -11.85
CA GLN A 129 3.84 -7.00 -13.06
C GLN A 129 2.32 -6.85 -13.00
N LEU A 130 1.71 -6.75 -14.18
CA LEU A 130 0.28 -6.79 -14.37
C LEU A 130 -0.12 -8.10 -15.01
N GLN A 131 -1.23 -8.66 -14.53
CA GLN A 131 -1.89 -9.79 -15.17
C GLN A 131 -3.30 -9.35 -15.58
N SER A 132 -3.85 -9.98 -16.61
CA SER A 132 -5.24 -9.74 -17.00
C SER A 132 -6.19 -10.01 -15.82
N ALA A 133 -7.28 -9.26 -15.75
CA ALA A 133 -8.29 -9.47 -14.73
C ALA A 133 -8.97 -10.85 -14.94
N PRO A 134 -8.99 -11.74 -13.93
CA PRO A 134 -9.68 -13.02 -14.02
C PRO A 134 -11.20 -12.86 -14.21
N GLY A 135 -11.81 -13.75 -14.99
CA GLY A 135 -13.27 -13.78 -15.17
C GLY A 135 -14.03 -14.48 -14.04
N ASP A 136 -13.35 -15.34 -13.27
CA ASP A 136 -13.94 -16.12 -12.18
C ASP A 136 -12.91 -16.42 -11.07
N TRP A 137 -13.40 -16.95 -9.95
CA TRP A 137 -12.60 -17.28 -8.77
C TRP A 137 -11.57 -18.38 -9.00
N THR A 138 -11.90 -19.39 -9.82
CA THR A 138 -10.97 -20.48 -10.14
C THR A 138 -9.75 -19.94 -10.88
N THR A 139 -9.99 -19.10 -11.89
CA THR A 139 -8.97 -18.43 -12.68
C THR A 139 -8.14 -17.49 -11.81
N PHE A 140 -8.78 -16.74 -10.90
CA PHE A 140 -8.07 -15.90 -9.95
C PHE A 140 -7.16 -16.70 -9.04
N LEU A 141 -7.65 -17.77 -8.40
CA LEU A 141 -6.85 -18.59 -7.50
C LEU A 141 -5.66 -19.22 -8.24
N ASN A 142 -5.88 -19.73 -9.45
CA ASN A 142 -4.81 -20.27 -10.27
C ASN A 142 -3.76 -19.21 -10.62
N GLN A 143 -4.20 -18.03 -11.06
CA GLN A 143 -3.30 -16.92 -11.38
C GLN A 143 -2.53 -16.46 -10.14
N ALA A 144 -3.22 -16.18 -9.04
CA ALA A 144 -2.60 -15.67 -7.81
C ALA A 144 -1.61 -16.66 -7.19
N ASN A 145 -1.93 -17.96 -7.17
CA ASN A 145 -1.01 -18.99 -6.69
C ASN A 145 0.18 -19.22 -7.64
N THR A 146 -0.03 -19.10 -8.96
CA THR A 146 1.08 -19.15 -9.93
C THR A 146 2.05 -18.00 -9.71
N GLN A 147 1.54 -16.77 -9.60
CA GLN A 147 2.37 -15.61 -9.32
C GLN A 147 3.02 -15.70 -7.93
N GLY A 148 2.27 -16.16 -6.93
CA GLY A 148 2.75 -16.37 -5.57
C GLY A 148 3.91 -17.36 -5.50
N THR A 149 3.88 -18.45 -6.28
CA THR A 149 4.98 -19.41 -6.40
C THR A 149 6.24 -18.77 -7.00
N ASN A 150 6.08 -17.79 -7.88
CA ASN A 150 7.19 -17.01 -8.46
C ASN A 150 7.69 -15.87 -7.54
N GLY A 151 7.11 -15.77 -6.34
CA GLY A 151 7.45 -14.76 -5.32
C GLY A 151 6.75 -13.41 -5.51
N TYR A 152 5.70 -13.37 -6.33
CA TYR A 152 4.89 -12.17 -6.54
C TYR A 152 3.65 -12.19 -5.65
N ARG A 153 3.56 -11.22 -4.75
CA ARG A 153 2.39 -10.94 -3.93
C ARG A 153 1.35 -10.14 -4.72
N TYR A 154 0.10 -10.56 -4.64
CA TYR A 154 -1.05 -9.79 -5.11
C TYR A 154 -1.23 -8.49 -4.31
N GLU A 155 -1.29 -7.36 -5.02
CA GLU A 155 -1.46 -6.03 -4.43
C GLU A 155 -2.87 -5.47 -4.63
N GLY A 156 -3.64 -5.96 -5.61
CA GLY A 156 -5.02 -5.56 -5.80
C GLY A 156 -5.46 -5.44 -7.26
N PRO A 157 -6.77 -5.22 -7.49
CA PRO A 157 -7.29 -4.93 -8.80
C PRO A 157 -7.01 -3.46 -9.16
N LEU A 158 -6.62 -3.22 -10.40
CA LEU A 158 -6.43 -1.89 -10.98
C LEU A 158 -7.15 -1.80 -12.33
N THR A 159 -7.27 -0.58 -12.86
CA THR A 159 -7.83 -0.31 -14.19
C THR A 159 -7.16 -1.14 -15.29
N TYR A 160 -5.85 -1.39 -15.18
CA TYR A 160 -5.06 -2.11 -16.18
C TYR A 160 -4.95 -3.63 -15.93
N GLY A 161 -5.67 -4.16 -14.94
CA GLY A 161 -5.59 -5.56 -14.54
C GLY A 161 -5.19 -5.74 -13.09
N TYR A 162 -4.71 -6.94 -12.74
CA TYR A 162 -4.37 -7.30 -11.37
C TYR A 162 -2.88 -7.09 -11.13
N LEU A 163 -2.55 -6.25 -10.14
CA LEU A 163 -1.17 -5.90 -9.82
C LEU A 163 -0.56 -6.94 -8.90
N TYR A 164 0.66 -7.36 -9.23
CA TYR A 164 1.49 -8.15 -8.36
C TYR A 164 2.86 -7.51 -8.17
N ARG A 165 3.42 -7.66 -6.96
CA ARG A 165 4.70 -7.10 -6.55
C ARG A 165 5.61 -8.20 -6.00
N LYS A 166 6.89 -8.14 -6.34
CA LYS A 166 7.95 -8.97 -5.77
C LYS A 166 8.96 -8.09 -5.05
N ASP A 167 9.40 -8.56 -3.90
CA ASP A 167 10.35 -7.86 -3.04
C ASP A 167 11.76 -8.32 -3.42
N GLY A 168 12.62 -7.37 -3.79
CA GLY A 168 13.97 -7.65 -4.24
C GLY A 168 14.79 -8.33 -3.15
N GLY A 169 15.48 -9.41 -3.52
CA GLY A 169 16.26 -10.24 -2.59
C GLY A 169 15.43 -11.17 -1.70
N SER A 170 14.10 -11.12 -1.77
CA SER A 170 13.23 -12.03 -1.01
C SER A 170 13.05 -13.37 -1.73
N SER A 171 13.15 -14.46 -0.97
CA SER A 171 12.77 -15.81 -1.41
C SER A 171 11.32 -16.18 -1.02
N ALA A 172 10.54 -15.21 -0.54
CA ALA A 172 9.16 -15.45 -0.13
C ALA A 172 8.31 -15.94 -1.31
N THR A 173 7.45 -16.92 -1.04
CA THR A 173 6.38 -17.35 -1.93
C THR A 173 5.04 -17.18 -1.23
N TYR A 174 3.97 -17.09 -2.01
CA TYR A 174 2.63 -16.79 -1.49
C TYR A 174 1.61 -17.82 -1.94
N THR A 175 0.72 -18.18 -1.00
CA THR A 175 -0.42 -19.07 -1.26
C THR A 175 -1.71 -18.29 -1.01
N TYR A 176 -2.71 -18.47 -1.87
CA TYR A 176 -3.99 -17.78 -1.81
C TYR A 176 -5.15 -18.77 -1.67
N THR A 177 -6.12 -18.39 -0.83
CA THR A 177 -7.39 -19.10 -0.69
C THR A 177 -8.54 -18.10 -0.56
N THR A 178 -9.76 -18.59 -0.75
CA THR A 178 -10.98 -17.78 -0.69
C THR A 178 -12.02 -18.46 0.17
N THR A 179 -12.89 -17.67 0.78
CA THR A 179 -14.06 -18.17 1.50
C THR A 179 -15.23 -17.25 1.24
N GLY A 180 -16.46 -17.79 1.29
CA GLY A 180 -17.68 -16.99 1.16
C GLY A 180 -17.73 -15.82 2.14
N LEU A 181 -18.63 -14.87 1.87
CA LEU A 181 -18.81 -13.74 2.77
C LEU A 181 -19.51 -14.16 4.06
N PRO A 182 -19.02 -13.72 5.23
CA PRO A 182 -19.71 -13.90 6.48
C PRO A 182 -20.95 -13.00 6.56
N ALA A 183 -22.02 -13.51 7.17
CA ALA A 183 -23.28 -12.79 7.30
C ALA A 183 -23.25 -11.69 8.39
N ASP A 184 -22.38 -11.84 9.39
CA ASP A 184 -22.25 -10.94 10.53
C ASP A 184 -20.80 -10.92 11.08
N PRO A 185 -20.46 -9.99 11.99
CA PRO A 185 -19.11 -9.90 12.56
C PRO A 185 -18.63 -11.16 13.29
N ASN A 186 -19.51 -11.92 13.98
CA ASN A 186 -19.08 -13.13 14.69
C ASN A 186 -18.73 -14.27 13.71
N ALA A 187 -19.51 -14.41 12.64
CA ALA A 187 -19.20 -15.31 11.54
C ALA A 187 -17.87 -14.93 10.88
N PHE A 188 -17.62 -13.62 10.70
CA PHE A 188 -16.33 -13.13 10.22
C PHE A 188 -15.18 -13.52 11.14
N LEU A 189 -15.32 -13.29 12.45
CA LEU A 189 -14.27 -13.62 13.41
C LEU A 189 -13.97 -15.12 13.42
N THR A 190 -14.99 -15.97 13.38
CA THR A 190 -14.82 -17.43 13.28
C THR A 190 -14.02 -17.81 12.04
N GLN A 191 -14.41 -17.28 10.88
CA GLN A 191 -13.76 -17.55 9.60
C GLN A 191 -12.32 -17.02 9.55
N ALA A 192 -12.13 -15.74 9.86
CA ALA A 192 -10.84 -15.06 9.74
C ALA A 192 -9.83 -15.57 10.77
N ASN A 193 -10.26 -15.91 11.99
CA ASN A 193 -9.38 -16.52 12.99
C ASN A 193 -9.00 -17.96 12.64
N GLY A 194 -9.92 -18.74 12.05
CA GLY A 194 -9.58 -20.07 11.55
C GLY A 194 -8.50 -20.04 10.44
N GLN A 195 -8.65 -19.12 9.49
CA GLN A 195 -7.63 -18.90 8.45
C GLN A 195 -6.33 -18.33 9.05
N GLY A 196 -6.44 -17.38 9.96
CA GLY A 196 -5.32 -16.73 10.64
C GLY A 196 -4.44 -17.69 11.44
N GLN A 197 -5.02 -18.66 12.13
CA GLN A 197 -4.29 -19.75 12.81
C GLN A 197 -3.50 -20.63 11.84
N SER A 198 -3.95 -20.74 10.59
CA SER A 198 -3.24 -21.47 9.52
C SER A 198 -2.16 -20.63 8.82
N GLY A 199 -1.93 -19.40 9.28
CA GLY A 199 -0.96 -18.44 8.75
C GLY A 199 -1.48 -17.60 7.59
N TYR A 200 -2.79 -17.61 7.34
CA TYR A 200 -3.39 -16.80 6.29
C TYR A 200 -3.79 -15.42 6.82
N TRP A 201 -3.25 -14.39 6.18
CA TRP A 201 -3.69 -13.02 6.34
C TRP A 201 -4.93 -12.74 5.49
N PHE A 202 -5.94 -12.14 6.10
CA PHE A 202 -7.11 -11.61 5.43
C PHE A 202 -6.77 -10.34 4.63
N LEU A 203 -6.79 -10.45 3.29
CA LEU A 203 -6.57 -9.31 2.39
C LEU A 203 -7.79 -8.39 2.40
N GLY A 204 -8.98 -8.94 2.15
CA GLY A 204 -10.22 -8.18 2.05
C GLY A 204 -11.29 -8.95 1.29
N PRO A 205 -12.54 -8.45 1.26
CA PRO A 205 -13.54 -8.91 0.31
C PRO A 205 -13.18 -8.44 -1.09
N MET A 206 -13.40 -9.29 -2.10
CA MET A 206 -13.24 -8.93 -3.50
C MET A 206 -14.42 -9.45 -4.31
N VAL A 207 -14.71 -8.78 -5.43
CA VAL A 207 -15.69 -9.22 -6.43
C VAL A 207 -14.93 -9.67 -7.66
N ILE A 208 -15.21 -10.90 -8.13
CA ILE A 208 -14.70 -11.43 -9.39
C ILE A 208 -15.89 -11.96 -10.18
N GLY A 209 -16.05 -11.46 -11.42
CA GLY A 209 -17.30 -11.63 -12.16
C GLY A 209 -18.47 -11.06 -11.36
N SER A 210 -19.45 -11.92 -11.05
CA SER A 210 -20.63 -11.56 -10.24
C SER A 210 -20.59 -12.10 -8.80
N VAL A 211 -19.47 -12.67 -8.36
CA VAL A 211 -19.37 -13.36 -7.08
C VAL A 211 -18.41 -12.63 -6.15
N GLN A 212 -18.87 -12.34 -4.93
CA GLN A 212 -18.05 -11.74 -3.90
C GLN A 212 -17.55 -12.79 -2.90
N SER A 213 -16.29 -12.70 -2.47
CA SER A 213 -15.70 -13.60 -1.48
C SER A 213 -14.54 -12.91 -0.75
N ASN A 214 -14.25 -13.40 0.45
CA ASN A 214 -13.07 -13.00 1.21
C ASN A 214 -11.83 -13.67 0.65
N VAL A 215 -10.76 -12.90 0.45
CA VAL A 215 -9.46 -13.38 -0.02
C VAL A 215 -8.47 -13.42 1.13
N TYR A 216 -7.72 -14.51 1.18
CA TYR A 216 -6.71 -14.77 2.17
C TYR A 216 -5.37 -15.09 1.50
N MET A 217 -4.28 -14.62 2.09
CA MET A 217 -2.91 -14.81 1.59
C MET A 217 -2.01 -15.33 2.71
N LYS A 218 -1.24 -16.37 2.43
CA LYS A 218 -0.17 -16.86 3.29
C LYS A 218 1.18 -16.55 2.67
N ASN A 219 2.10 -15.98 3.46
CA ASN A 219 3.51 -15.93 3.10
C ASN A 219 4.17 -17.22 3.58
N ASN A 220 4.59 -18.08 2.65
CA ASN A 220 5.13 -19.40 2.97
C ASN A 220 6.52 -19.34 3.63
N ALA A 221 7.20 -18.20 3.57
CA ALA A 221 8.46 -17.98 4.28
C ALA A 221 8.28 -17.46 5.72
N SER A 222 7.04 -17.23 6.16
CA SER A 222 6.71 -16.72 7.50
C SER A 222 6.02 -17.78 8.34
N SER A 223 6.33 -17.79 9.64
CA SER A 223 5.59 -18.56 10.66
C SER A 223 4.46 -17.75 11.31
N ALA A 224 4.21 -16.51 10.86
CA ALA A 224 3.21 -15.63 11.43
C ALA A 224 1.81 -16.26 11.40
N THR A 225 1.08 -16.07 12.48
CA THR A 225 -0.33 -16.44 12.63
C THR A 225 -1.12 -15.23 13.07
N TYR A 226 -2.35 -15.11 12.61
CA TYR A 226 -3.15 -13.90 12.79
C TYR A 226 -4.39 -14.17 13.63
N THR A 227 -4.76 -13.19 14.45
CA THR A 227 -6.07 -13.12 15.07
C THR A 227 -6.71 -11.79 14.71
N TYR A 228 -8.04 -11.77 14.69
CA TYR A 228 -8.87 -10.64 14.31
C TYR A 228 -9.81 -10.30 15.45
N ASP A 229 -10.15 -9.01 15.52
CA ASP A 229 -11.25 -8.49 16.33
C ASP A 229 -12.13 -7.60 15.46
N ALA A 230 -13.40 -7.45 15.84
CA ALA A 230 -14.40 -6.68 15.12
C ALA A 230 -15.26 -5.90 16.12
N LEU A 231 -15.11 -4.59 16.11
CA LEU A 231 -15.78 -3.69 17.05
C LEU A 231 -16.81 -2.80 16.32
N ALA A 232 -17.77 -2.27 17.07
CA ALA A 232 -18.71 -1.30 16.51
C ALA A 232 -17.96 -0.09 15.91
N PRO A 233 -18.46 0.50 14.81
CA PRO A 233 -17.87 1.69 14.24
C PRO A 233 -18.01 2.89 15.18
N THR A 234 -16.96 3.70 15.28
CA THR A 234 -17.01 4.98 15.95
C THR A 234 -17.43 6.08 14.98
N THR A 235 -18.01 7.16 15.50
CA THR A 235 -18.56 8.25 14.68
C THR A 235 -17.77 9.55 14.75
N SER A 236 -16.72 9.60 15.58
CA SER A 236 -15.87 10.77 15.75
C SER A 236 -14.39 10.40 15.69
N VAL A 237 -13.55 11.39 15.36
CA VAL A 237 -12.09 11.22 15.30
C VAL A 237 -11.53 10.84 16.67
N SER A 238 -11.98 11.49 17.75
CA SER A 238 -11.51 11.19 19.11
C SER A 238 -11.88 9.79 19.55
N ASP A 239 -13.10 9.34 19.25
CA ASP A 239 -13.56 8.00 19.65
C ASP A 239 -12.84 6.92 18.85
N PHE A 240 -12.61 7.14 17.54
CA PHE A 240 -11.80 6.23 16.74
C PHE A 240 -10.37 6.11 17.30
N ILE A 241 -9.71 7.24 17.60
CA ILE A 241 -8.37 7.23 18.18
C ILE A 241 -8.35 6.50 19.51
N ALA A 242 -9.33 6.73 20.38
CA ALA A 242 -9.43 6.05 21.67
C ALA A 242 -9.61 4.53 21.50
N GLN A 243 -10.53 4.11 20.63
CA GLN A 243 -10.76 2.68 20.33
C GLN A 243 -9.52 2.04 19.70
N ALA A 244 -8.93 2.66 18.68
CA ALA A 244 -7.76 2.14 17.99
C ALA A 244 -6.53 2.07 18.90
N ASN A 245 -6.33 3.02 19.82
CA ASN A 245 -5.27 2.96 20.83
C ASN A 245 -5.51 1.86 21.87
N SER A 246 -6.76 1.64 22.28
CA SER A 246 -7.13 0.54 23.20
C SER A 246 -6.80 -0.82 22.58
N GLU A 247 -7.18 -1.04 21.31
CA GLU A 247 -6.84 -2.25 20.56
C GLU A 247 -5.34 -2.33 20.26
N GLY A 248 -4.73 -1.21 19.89
CA GLY A 248 -3.29 -1.09 19.64
C GLY A 248 -2.42 -1.48 20.84
N ALA A 249 -2.87 -1.18 22.07
CA ALA A 249 -2.19 -1.60 23.30
C ALA A 249 -2.25 -3.12 23.53
N LYS A 250 -3.28 -3.79 23.00
CA LYS A 250 -3.42 -5.27 23.00
C LYS A 250 -2.64 -5.93 21.84
N GLY A 251 -2.07 -5.12 20.95
CA GLY A 251 -1.32 -5.52 19.76
C GLY A 251 -2.14 -5.67 18.48
N TYR A 252 -3.34 -5.12 18.45
CA TYR A 252 -4.20 -5.11 17.28
C TYR A 252 -3.98 -3.86 16.44
N ARG A 253 -3.67 -4.05 15.15
CA ARG A 253 -3.62 -3.00 14.15
C ARG A 253 -5.01 -2.77 13.56
N ALA A 254 -5.43 -1.53 13.41
CA ALA A 254 -6.62 -1.18 12.65
C ALA A 254 -6.43 -1.61 11.19
N LYS A 255 -7.40 -2.35 10.67
CA LYS A 255 -7.46 -2.74 9.27
C LYS A 255 -8.40 -1.78 8.55
N GLY A 256 -9.71 -1.93 8.74
CA GLY A 256 -10.71 -1.23 7.94
C GLY A 256 -12.12 -1.40 8.51
N ALA A 257 -13.03 -0.49 8.15
CA ALA A 257 -14.45 -0.70 8.37
C ALA A 257 -14.98 -1.65 7.29
N MET A 258 -15.73 -2.67 7.69
CA MET A 258 -16.31 -3.65 6.77
C MET A 258 -17.80 -3.83 7.01
N VAL A 259 -18.49 -4.14 5.92
CA VAL A 259 -19.93 -4.43 5.92
C VAL A 259 -20.14 -5.94 5.92
N PHE A 260 -20.96 -6.41 6.84
CA PHE A 260 -21.38 -7.79 7.04
C PHE A 260 -22.90 -7.85 7.03
N GLY A 261 -23.49 -8.21 5.89
CA GLY A 261 -24.92 -8.07 5.68
C GLY A 261 -25.36 -6.61 5.84
N SER A 262 -26.13 -6.31 6.89
CA SER A 262 -26.56 -4.95 7.25
C SER A 262 -25.71 -4.28 8.34
N THR A 263 -24.74 -4.99 8.90
CA THR A 263 -23.94 -4.53 10.05
C THR A 263 -22.57 -4.04 9.58
N ILE A 264 -22.12 -2.90 10.07
CA ILE A 264 -20.75 -2.41 9.84
C ILE A 264 -19.93 -2.68 11.11
N ALA A 265 -18.68 -3.09 10.97
CA ALA A 265 -17.73 -3.19 12.08
C ALA A 265 -16.32 -2.71 11.66
N TRP A 266 -15.60 -2.12 12.62
CA TRP A 266 -14.17 -1.87 12.51
C TRP A 266 -13.41 -3.15 12.79
N VAL A 267 -12.66 -3.62 11.80
CA VAL A 267 -11.81 -4.81 11.95
C VAL A 267 -10.40 -4.42 12.33
N TYR A 268 -9.88 -5.20 13.27
CA TYR A 268 -8.51 -5.12 13.74
C TYR A 268 -7.83 -6.48 13.60
N VAL A 269 -6.51 -6.47 13.56
CA VAL A 269 -5.71 -7.68 13.36
C VAL A 269 -4.41 -7.64 14.13
N LYS A 270 -4.04 -8.77 14.70
CA LYS A 270 -2.82 -8.97 15.48
C LYS A 270 -2.05 -10.16 14.92
N ASP A 271 -0.74 -9.96 14.73
CA ASP A 271 0.20 -11.07 14.57
C ASP A 271 0.50 -11.64 15.96
N GLN A 272 0.20 -12.92 16.14
CA GLN A 272 0.36 -13.65 17.40
C GLN A 272 1.80 -14.13 17.65
N THR A 273 2.67 -14.05 16.64
CA THR A 273 4.08 -14.46 16.76
C THR A 273 5.00 -13.36 17.25
N GLN A 274 4.45 -12.15 17.37
CA GLN A 274 5.12 -10.96 17.86
C GLN A 274 4.28 -10.33 18.97
N SER A 275 4.86 -9.35 19.67
CA SER A 275 4.15 -8.56 20.68
C SER A 275 4.03 -7.11 20.23
N PRO A 276 3.43 -6.83 19.06
CA PRO A 276 3.40 -5.48 18.53
C PRO A 276 2.53 -4.59 19.42
N THR A 277 2.78 -3.29 19.39
CA THR A 277 1.82 -2.28 19.85
C THR A 277 1.67 -1.21 18.78
N PHE A 278 0.52 -0.54 18.77
CA PHE A 278 0.20 0.50 17.80
C PHE A 278 -0.42 1.70 18.51
N THR A 279 0.12 2.90 18.25
CA THR A 279 -0.48 4.15 18.73
C THR A 279 -0.94 5.01 17.57
N TYR A 280 -2.14 5.57 17.64
CA TYR A 280 -2.82 6.26 16.55
C TYR A 280 -2.95 7.75 16.82
N GLN A 281 -2.91 8.50 15.73
CA GLN A 281 -3.16 9.94 15.70
C GLN A 281 -3.83 10.33 14.38
N SER A 282 -4.43 11.51 14.34
CA SER A 282 -5.05 12.08 13.14
C SER A 282 -4.40 13.38 12.72
N ALA A 283 -4.59 13.75 11.47
CA ALA A 283 -4.29 15.07 10.92
C ALA A 283 -5.39 15.48 9.93
N ALA A 284 -5.37 16.74 9.52
CA ALA A 284 -6.24 17.21 8.44
C ALA A 284 -5.91 16.50 7.13
N ILE A 285 -6.95 16.25 6.33
CA ILE A 285 -6.78 15.78 4.95
C ILE A 285 -6.19 16.91 4.12
N GLN A 286 -5.21 16.56 3.29
CA GLN A 286 -4.52 17.51 2.43
C GLN A 286 -5.19 17.58 1.05
N SER A 287 -5.27 18.78 0.48
CA SER A 287 -5.92 19.01 -0.82
C SER A 287 -5.01 18.80 -2.02
N THR A 288 -3.71 18.63 -1.81
CA THR A 288 -2.73 18.40 -2.89
C THR A 288 -1.82 17.21 -2.56
N GLY A 289 -1.31 16.54 -3.59
CA GLY A 289 -0.30 15.49 -3.42
C GLY A 289 0.99 15.98 -2.76
N ALA A 290 1.43 17.20 -3.07
CA ALA A 290 2.64 17.78 -2.46
C ALA A 290 2.47 18.02 -0.95
N SER A 291 1.33 18.58 -0.54
CA SER A 291 1.00 18.79 0.87
C SER A 291 0.81 17.47 1.62
N PHE A 292 0.19 16.47 0.97
CA PHE A 292 0.09 15.11 1.51
C PHE A 292 1.48 14.50 1.75
N VAL A 293 2.39 14.58 0.77
CA VAL A 293 3.76 14.06 0.89
C VAL A 293 4.51 14.77 2.02
N GLN A 294 4.41 16.10 2.11
CA GLN A 294 5.05 16.86 3.19
C GLN A 294 4.54 16.45 4.57
N GLN A 295 3.22 16.35 4.75
CA GLN A 295 2.62 15.93 6.01
C GLN A 295 3.04 14.48 6.36
N SER A 296 2.92 13.57 5.40
CA SER A 296 3.25 12.16 5.61
C SER A 296 4.72 11.93 5.89
N ASN A 297 5.63 12.71 5.26
CA ASN A 297 7.06 12.68 5.57
C ASN A 297 7.39 13.27 6.94
N THR A 298 6.66 14.30 7.38
CA THR A 298 6.82 14.88 8.72
C THR A 298 6.48 13.85 9.80
N PHE A 299 5.42 13.07 9.62
CA PHE A 299 5.09 11.95 10.51
C PHE A 299 5.99 10.73 10.31
N GLY A 300 6.37 10.42 9.07
CA GLY A 300 7.27 9.33 8.72
C GLY A 300 8.65 9.46 9.39
N ALA A 301 9.18 10.68 9.49
CA ALA A 301 10.40 10.99 10.23
C ALA A 301 10.30 10.71 11.74
N GLN A 302 9.07 10.61 12.29
CA GLN A 302 8.80 10.28 13.69
C GLN A 302 8.52 8.78 13.91
N GLY A 303 8.63 7.97 12.85
CA GLY A 303 8.29 6.55 12.84
C GLY A 303 6.79 6.28 12.74
N THR A 304 6.01 7.26 12.27
CA THR A 304 4.56 7.18 12.20
C THR A 304 4.13 6.95 10.74
N ALA A 305 3.52 5.80 10.48
CA ALA A 305 3.05 5.36 9.17
C ALA A 305 1.62 5.84 8.89
N TYR A 306 1.37 6.26 7.66
CA TYR A 306 0.02 6.54 7.17
C TYR A 306 -0.84 5.28 7.19
N LEU A 307 -2.07 5.40 7.70
CA LEU A 307 -3.11 4.37 7.67
C LEU A 307 -4.01 4.59 6.45
N SER A 308 -4.82 5.65 6.48
CA SER A 308 -5.77 6.02 5.43
C SER A 308 -6.42 7.35 5.78
N ASP A 309 -7.03 7.99 4.80
CA ASP A 309 -8.09 8.96 5.03
C ASP A 309 -9.36 8.18 5.34
N LEU A 310 -10.03 8.52 6.44
CA LEU A 310 -11.24 7.83 6.89
C LEU A 310 -12.39 8.81 7.04
N ALA A 311 -13.57 8.35 6.65
CA ALA A 311 -14.86 9.00 6.86
C ALA A 311 -15.55 8.33 8.05
N LEU A 312 -15.82 9.08 9.13
CA LEU A 312 -16.39 8.56 10.37
C LEU A 312 -17.79 9.14 10.60
N GLY A 313 -18.74 8.27 10.94
CA GLY A 313 -20.13 8.66 11.23
C GLY A 313 -21.00 8.88 9.99
N VAL A 314 -22.30 9.00 10.23
CA VAL A 314 -23.36 9.23 9.23
C VAL A 314 -24.41 10.19 9.83
N PRO A 315 -25.17 10.94 9.01
CA PRO A 315 -25.14 11.03 7.54
C PRO A 315 -24.07 12.00 7.00
N THR A 316 -23.50 12.86 7.85
CA THR A 316 -22.46 13.83 7.51
C THR A 316 -21.13 13.36 8.13
N PRO A 317 -20.32 12.57 7.41
CA PRO A 317 -19.11 12.00 7.98
C PRO A 317 -18.08 13.07 8.31
N VAL A 318 -17.37 12.87 9.42
CA VAL A 318 -16.16 13.61 9.75
C VAL A 318 -14.98 12.93 9.08
N MET A 319 -14.20 13.69 8.32
CA MET A 319 -13.10 13.20 7.51
C MET A 319 -11.76 13.60 8.15
N ALA A 320 -10.83 12.66 8.27
CA ALA A 320 -9.46 12.94 8.71
C ALA A 320 -8.46 11.94 8.11
N SER A 321 -7.20 12.35 8.01
CA SER A 321 -6.08 11.45 7.73
C SER A 321 -5.64 10.77 9.03
N PHE A 322 -5.51 9.46 9.03
CA PHE A 322 -5.06 8.69 10.19
C PHE A 322 -3.69 8.11 9.97
N TYR A 323 -2.92 8.07 11.06
CA TYR A 323 -1.58 7.53 11.10
C TYR A 323 -1.39 6.67 12.34
N PHE A 324 -0.42 5.77 12.31
CA PHE A 324 -0.08 4.91 13.43
C PHE A 324 1.43 4.76 13.59
N LYS A 325 1.89 4.67 14.83
CA LYS A 325 3.27 4.33 15.17
C LYS A 325 3.32 2.90 15.71
N PRO A 326 3.97 1.98 15.01
CA PRO A 326 4.17 0.62 15.48
C PRO A 326 5.40 0.53 16.40
N ALA A 327 5.36 -0.38 17.36
CA ALA A 327 6.50 -0.81 18.15
C ALA A 327 6.51 -2.34 18.29
N ASN A 328 7.69 -2.92 18.55
CA ASN A 328 7.87 -4.38 18.71
C ASN A 328 7.28 -5.20 17.55
N CYS A 329 7.42 -4.67 16.33
CA CYS A 329 6.72 -5.14 15.15
C CYS A 329 7.72 -5.23 13.99
N THR A 330 7.70 -6.35 13.26
CA THR A 330 8.36 -6.53 11.96
C THR A 330 7.39 -7.03 10.90
N GLY A 331 7.70 -6.74 9.64
CA GLY A 331 6.88 -7.14 8.50
C GLY A 331 5.76 -6.16 8.15
N PHE A 332 4.83 -6.59 7.31
CA PHE A 332 3.92 -5.69 6.61
C PHE A 332 2.89 -4.98 7.51
N LEU A 333 2.59 -5.50 8.70
CA LEU A 333 1.70 -4.79 9.65
C LEU A 333 2.33 -3.53 10.24
N CYS A 334 3.65 -3.42 10.18
CA CYS A 334 4.37 -2.35 10.83
C CYS A 334 4.56 -1.15 9.90
N THR A 335 4.06 -1.21 8.67
CA THR A 335 4.27 -0.16 7.67
C THR A 335 2.95 0.25 7.03
N THR A 336 2.98 1.32 6.24
CA THR A 336 1.82 1.74 5.45
C THR A 336 1.47 0.65 4.45
N LEU A 337 0.28 0.09 4.58
CA LEU A 337 -0.30 -0.80 3.58
C LEU A 337 -1.06 0.02 2.53
N ASN A 338 -1.35 -0.60 1.38
CA ASN A 338 -2.22 0.01 0.39
C ASN A 338 -3.61 0.26 1.04
N PRO A 339 -4.04 1.53 1.21
CA PRO A 339 -5.23 1.82 2.01
C PRO A 339 -6.55 1.39 1.38
N LEU A 340 -6.58 1.17 0.06
CA LEU A 340 -7.79 0.77 -0.65
C LEU A 340 -7.98 -0.74 -0.69
N THR A 341 -6.91 -1.52 -0.56
CA THR A 341 -6.92 -2.96 -0.83
C THR A 341 -6.47 -3.80 0.35
N GLN A 342 -5.79 -3.21 1.34
CA GLN A 342 -5.14 -3.96 2.43
C GLN A 342 -5.44 -3.42 3.83
N ASN A 343 -5.98 -2.20 3.94
CA ASN A 343 -6.62 -1.68 5.14
C ASN A 343 -8.13 -1.82 4.95
#